data_AF-A0A9P4TQY8-F1
#
_entry.id   AF-A0A9P4TQY8-F1
#
_cell.length_a   1.000
_cell.length_b   1.000
_cell.length_c   1.000
_cell.angle_alpha   90.00
_cell.angle_beta   90.00
_cell.angle_gamma   90.00
#
_symmetry.space_group_name_H-M   'P 1'
#
loop_
_entity.id
_entity.type
_entity.pdbx_description
1 polymer ?
#
loop_
_entity_poly.entity_id
_entity_poly.type
_entity_poly.pdbx_seq_one_letter_code
_entity_poly.pdbx_strand_id
1 'polypeptide(L)'
;MILVGILERMENLVSQYASSVNEVAAENPFELHVMFLDKALASWRPYLVFMTHQISNMSNKAVGVGISNEDDDENFLSITVEDHQELKQIEDQVADLLLCLDSTFDTLTTFQEMYAQYITYQGVTKPAGRMDTIAVSLKEKIRETTYTRRKVEALLSKVQSTRTLISSLLERQSAHNINHQIRALREGNVIMQEIAEKNSKDSSSMRVLTIITMVYLPCTIVSNFYSTQFVKQIEVDGTSTRLGYAQNAWIFFAISIPLTLFTFLVWYTWIHAEHTRNWLAAQVYTKKKAELPM
;
A
#
# COMPACT_ATOMS: atom_id res chain seq x y z
N MET A 1 31.24 -15.81 0.19
CA MET A 1 32.62 -15.27 0.27
C MET A 1 33.21 -15.38 1.67
N ILE A 2 32.46 -15.11 2.75
CA ILE A 2 32.93 -15.26 4.15
C ILE A 2 33.28 -16.72 4.50
N LEU A 3 32.51 -17.70 4.01
CA LEU A 3 32.76 -19.14 4.27
C LEU A 3 34.09 -19.65 3.68
N VAL A 4 34.48 -19.13 2.50
CA VAL A 4 35.74 -19.51 1.83
C VAL A 4 36.93 -18.99 2.62
N GLY A 5 36.87 -17.74 3.10
CA GLY A 5 37.91 -17.18 3.96
C GLY A 5 38.03 -17.85 5.33
N ILE A 6 36.95 -18.47 5.84
CA ILE A 6 36.99 -19.28 7.06
C ILE A 6 37.70 -20.61 6.80
N LEU A 7 37.38 -21.27 5.69
CA LEU A 7 37.98 -22.56 5.31
C LEU A 7 39.49 -22.43 5.03
N GLU A 8 39.88 -21.40 4.28
CA GLU A 8 41.28 -21.11 3.95
C GLU A 8 42.11 -20.74 5.19
N ARG A 9 41.47 -20.07 6.15
CA ARG A 9 42.08 -19.73 7.44
C ARG A 9 42.14 -20.96 8.37
N MET A 10 41.17 -21.86 8.29
CA MET A 10 41.21 -23.15 8.99
C MET A 10 42.27 -24.09 8.42
N GLU A 11 42.45 -24.18 7.09
CA GLU A 11 43.49 -25.00 6.47
C GLU A 11 44.89 -24.52 6.81
N ASN A 12 45.12 -23.20 6.78
CA ASN A 12 46.39 -22.62 7.21
C ASN A 12 46.66 -22.90 8.70
N LEU A 13 45.61 -22.90 9.55
CA LEU A 13 45.75 -23.22 10.97
C LEU A 13 46.04 -24.70 11.20
N VAL A 14 45.38 -25.61 10.49
CA VAL A 14 45.66 -27.06 10.55
C VAL A 14 47.09 -27.35 10.09
N SER A 15 47.56 -26.65 9.06
CA SER A 15 48.92 -26.78 8.53
C SER A 15 49.99 -26.21 9.48
N GLN A 16 49.73 -25.05 10.07
CA GLN A 16 50.60 -24.44 11.08
C GLN A 16 50.63 -25.29 12.36
N TYR A 17 49.51 -25.91 12.72
CA TYR A 17 49.38 -26.80 13.86
C TYR A 17 50.07 -28.16 13.63
N ALA A 18 49.94 -28.74 12.44
CA ALA A 18 50.65 -29.98 12.07
C ALA A 18 52.18 -29.83 12.21
N SER A 19 52.71 -28.61 12.04
CA SER A 19 54.13 -28.32 12.25
C SER A 19 54.54 -28.18 13.73
N SER A 20 53.62 -27.83 14.63
CA SER A 20 53.86 -27.69 16.08
C SER A 20 53.47 -28.91 16.93
N VAL A 21 52.72 -29.85 16.35
CA VAL A 21 52.14 -31.03 17.03
C VAL A 21 53.17 -32.04 17.54
N ASN A 22 54.37 -32.09 16.96
CA ASN A 22 55.36 -33.09 17.34
C ASN A 22 55.96 -32.88 18.75
N GLU A 23 55.70 -31.73 19.39
CA GLU A 23 56.24 -31.39 20.72
C GLU A 23 55.15 -31.12 21.79
N VAL A 24 53.99 -30.56 21.41
CA VAL A 24 52.95 -30.10 22.36
C VAL A 24 51.84 -31.14 22.63
N ALA A 25 51.58 -32.05 21.69
CA ALA A 25 50.54 -33.07 21.85
C ALA A 25 50.87 -34.18 22.88
N ALA A 26 52.09 -34.15 23.45
CA ALA A 26 52.56 -35.19 24.35
C ALA A 26 52.08 -35.05 25.82
N GLU A 27 51.61 -33.88 26.27
CA GLU A 27 51.29 -33.66 27.70
C GLU A 27 49.78 -33.56 28.03
N ASN A 28 48.90 -33.03 27.16
CA ASN A 28 47.45 -33.00 27.45
C ASN A 28 46.57 -32.90 26.19
N PRO A 29 45.68 -33.88 25.92
CA PRO A 29 44.82 -33.87 24.73
C PRO A 29 43.79 -32.72 24.70
N PHE A 30 43.50 -32.09 25.84
CA PHE A 30 42.52 -31.00 25.95
C PHE A 30 43.06 -29.63 25.49
N GLU A 31 44.38 -29.43 25.42
CA GLU A 31 44.96 -28.14 24.99
C GLU A 31 44.62 -27.79 23.54
N LEU A 32 44.67 -28.80 22.66
CA LEU A 32 44.29 -28.69 21.25
C LEU A 32 42.85 -28.18 21.14
N HIS A 33 41.93 -28.81 21.86
CA HIS A 33 40.51 -28.44 21.83
C HIS A 33 40.26 -27.02 22.34
N VAL A 34 40.93 -26.59 23.41
CA VAL A 34 40.83 -25.21 23.92
C VAL A 34 41.35 -24.20 22.90
N MET A 35 42.43 -24.51 22.17
CA MET A 35 42.97 -23.64 21.11
C MET A 35 42.00 -23.50 19.93
N PHE A 36 41.37 -24.60 19.49
CA PHE A 36 40.34 -24.55 18.45
C PHE A 36 39.12 -23.74 18.90
N LEU A 37 38.66 -23.93 20.13
CA LEU A 37 37.53 -23.19 20.71
C LEU A 37 37.83 -21.68 20.80
N ASP A 38 39.05 -21.30 21.21
CA ASP A 38 39.47 -19.90 21.23
C ASP A 38 39.38 -19.24 19.86
N LYS A 39 39.87 -19.92 18.81
CA LYS A 39 39.80 -19.41 17.44
C LYS A 39 38.38 -19.35 16.90
N ALA A 40 37.56 -20.37 17.19
CA ALA A 40 36.16 -20.40 16.80
C ALA A 40 35.38 -19.22 17.42
N LEU A 41 35.53 -18.99 18.73
CA LEU A 41 34.87 -17.88 19.43
C LEU A 41 35.38 -16.51 18.96
N ALA A 42 36.66 -16.39 18.63
CA ALA A 42 37.21 -15.15 18.07
C ALA A 42 36.62 -14.80 16.69
N SER A 43 36.20 -15.81 15.91
CA SER A 43 35.65 -15.61 14.56
C SER A 43 34.30 -14.88 14.56
N TRP A 44 33.55 -14.93 15.65
CA TRP A 44 32.22 -14.30 15.76
C TRP A 44 32.29 -12.79 16.03
N ARG A 45 33.39 -12.30 16.61
CA ARG A 45 33.58 -10.87 16.92
C ARG A 45 33.38 -9.97 15.69
N PRO A 46 34.03 -10.19 14.53
CA PRO A 46 33.82 -9.36 13.35
C PRO A 46 32.38 -9.46 12.81
N TYR A 47 31.76 -10.64 12.87
CA TYR A 47 30.38 -10.82 12.44
C TYR A 47 29.39 -10.02 13.29
N LEU A 48 29.56 -10.02 14.61
CA LEU A 48 28.75 -9.22 15.53
C LEU A 48 28.88 -7.73 15.31
N VAL A 49 30.09 -7.25 15.01
CA VAL A 49 30.33 -5.83 14.69
C VAL A 49 29.59 -5.46 13.40
N PHE A 50 29.68 -6.31 12.38
CA PHE A 50 28.95 -6.12 11.13
C PHE A 50 27.43 -6.06 11.37
N MET A 51 26.85 -7.02 12.09
CA MET A 51 25.42 -7.05 12.41
C MET A 51 24.98 -5.81 13.20
N THR A 52 25.78 -5.39 14.18
CA THR A 52 25.50 -4.19 15.00
C THR A 52 25.44 -2.94 14.12
N HIS A 53 26.36 -2.81 13.16
CA HIS A 53 26.41 -1.67 12.26
C HIS A 53 25.16 -1.61 11.35
N GLN A 54 24.77 -2.75 10.75
CA GLN A 54 23.57 -2.82 9.91
C GLN A 54 22.31 -2.38 10.68
N ILE A 55 22.16 -2.87 11.91
CA ILE A 55 21.00 -2.56 12.76
C ILE A 55 20.99 -1.10 13.18
N SER A 56 22.16 -0.52 13.49
CA SER A 56 22.25 0.90 13.82
C SER A 56 21.89 1.77 12.61
N ASN A 57 22.32 1.40 11.41
CA ASN A 57 22.00 2.13 10.20
C ASN A 57 20.48 2.12 9.93
N MET A 58 19.85 0.94 10.02
CA MET A 58 18.40 0.80 9.82
C MET A 58 17.59 1.51 10.90
N SER A 59 18.03 1.44 12.16
CA SER A 59 17.40 2.17 13.27
C SER A 59 17.49 3.69 13.08
N ASN A 60 18.66 4.20 12.67
CA ASN A 60 18.83 5.63 12.39
C ASN A 60 17.97 6.08 11.20
N LYS A 61 17.87 5.26 10.15
CA LYS A 61 16.98 5.51 9.02
C LYS A 61 15.52 5.61 9.46
N ALA A 62 15.05 4.64 10.26
CA ALA A 62 13.67 4.63 10.77
C ALA A 62 13.35 5.83 11.68
N VAL A 63 14.28 6.20 12.57
CA VAL A 63 14.12 7.38 13.44
C VAL A 63 14.11 8.67 12.61
N GLY A 64 14.98 8.76 11.59
CA GLY A 64 15.01 9.91 10.67
C GLY A 64 13.66 10.16 10.00
N VAL A 65 12.99 9.09 9.55
CA VAL A 65 11.65 9.18 8.94
C VAL A 65 10.59 9.63 9.93
N GLY A 66 10.68 9.20 11.20
CA GLY A 66 9.74 9.62 12.23
C GLY A 66 9.83 11.11 12.61
N ILE A 67 10.95 11.77 12.31
CA ILE A 67 11.20 13.18 12.62
C ILE A 67 10.84 14.11 11.45
N SER A 68 10.80 13.61 10.21
CA SER A 68 10.35 14.38 9.06
C SER A 68 8.92 14.88 9.30
N ASN A 69 8.74 16.20 9.40
CA ASN A 69 7.44 16.82 9.65
C ASN A 69 6.49 16.56 8.49
N GLU A 70 5.21 16.38 8.82
CA GLU A 70 4.12 16.03 7.89
C GLU A 70 3.87 17.06 6.77
N ASP A 71 4.49 18.24 6.84
CA ASP A 71 4.27 19.36 5.92
C ASP A 71 5.38 19.52 4.85
N ASP A 72 6.49 18.77 4.94
CA ASP A 72 7.57 18.78 3.94
C ASP A 72 7.41 17.60 2.95
N ASP A 73 6.54 17.77 1.96
CA ASP A 73 6.32 16.80 0.87
C ASP A 73 7.60 16.41 0.11
N GLU A 74 8.65 17.26 0.16
CA GLU A 74 9.92 17.01 -0.54
C GLU A 74 10.93 16.16 0.25
N ASN A 75 10.75 15.96 1.57
CA ASN A 75 11.74 15.29 2.43
C ASN A 75 11.19 14.04 3.14
N PHE A 76 10.08 13.49 2.64
CA PHE A 76 9.57 12.21 3.08
C PHE A 76 10.51 11.10 2.59
N LEU A 77 11.53 10.78 3.39
CA LEU A 77 12.29 9.53 3.25
C LEU A 77 11.28 8.39 3.36
N SER A 78 10.82 7.87 2.23
CA SER A 78 9.80 6.83 2.23
C SER A 78 10.41 5.55 2.77
N ILE A 79 9.99 5.14 3.97
CA ILE A 79 10.22 3.77 4.45
C ILE A 79 9.61 2.84 3.40
N THR A 80 10.46 2.04 2.77
CA THR A 80 10.03 1.13 1.72
C THR A 80 9.76 -0.24 2.31
N VAL A 81 8.90 -1.03 1.67
CA VAL A 81 8.68 -2.44 2.05
C VAL A 81 10.00 -3.23 2.06
N GLU A 82 10.95 -2.83 1.21
CA GLU A 82 12.32 -3.38 1.16
C GLU A 82 13.07 -3.19 2.48
N ASP A 83 12.99 -2.02 3.12
CA ASP A 83 13.60 -1.76 4.43
C ASP A 83 13.04 -2.70 5.52
N HIS A 84 11.74 -3.00 5.44
CA HIS A 84 11.09 -3.95 6.33
C HIS A 84 11.56 -5.39 6.10
N GLN A 85 11.81 -5.76 4.84
CA GLN A 85 12.33 -7.09 4.47
C GLN A 85 13.79 -7.27 4.90
N GLU A 86 14.64 -6.27 4.66
CA GLU A 86 16.03 -6.27 5.12
C GLU A 86 16.12 -6.43 6.63
N LEU A 87 15.29 -5.69 7.38
CA LEU A 87 15.27 -5.79 8.84
C LEU A 87 14.79 -7.17 9.33
N LYS A 88 13.83 -7.78 8.63
CA LYS A 88 13.39 -9.16 8.90
C LYS A 88 14.53 -10.16 8.65
N GLN A 89 15.25 -10.02 7.54
CA GLN A 89 16.38 -10.90 7.25
C GLN A 89 17.47 -10.79 8.32
N ILE A 90 17.74 -9.57 8.79
CA ILE A 90 18.66 -9.33 9.90
C ILE A 90 18.14 -9.98 11.19
N GLU A 91 16.84 -9.88 11.49
CA GLU A 91 16.20 -10.54 12.65
C GLU A 91 16.44 -12.05 12.62
N ASP A 92 16.16 -12.69 11.48
CA ASP A 92 16.35 -14.14 11.28
C ASP A 92 17.83 -14.52 11.46
N GLN A 93 18.77 -13.73 10.90
CA GLN A 93 20.21 -13.96 11.07
C GLN A 93 20.69 -13.82 12.52
N VAL A 94 20.16 -12.85 13.28
CA VAL A 94 20.49 -12.67 14.70
C VAL A 94 19.94 -13.83 15.53
N ALA A 95 18.73 -14.32 15.21
CA ALA A 95 18.14 -15.47 15.86
C ALA A 95 18.94 -16.76 15.61
N ASP A 96 19.36 -16.99 14.36
CA ASP A 96 20.23 -18.13 14.01
C ASP A 96 21.58 -18.06 14.75
N LEU A 97 22.18 -16.87 14.82
CA LEU A 97 23.42 -16.66 15.56
C LEU A 97 23.25 -16.97 17.05
N LEU A 98 22.11 -16.60 17.65
CA LEU A 98 21.80 -16.90 19.04
C LEU A 98 21.72 -18.43 19.26
N LEU A 99 21.07 -19.16 18.36
CA LEU A 99 21.01 -20.63 18.42
C LEU A 99 22.41 -21.27 18.34
N CYS A 100 23.29 -20.76 17.46
CA CYS A 100 24.66 -21.25 17.37
C CYS A 100 25.48 -20.96 18.64
N LEU A 101 25.29 -19.78 19.24
CA LEU A 101 25.90 -19.39 20.52
C LEU A 101 25.45 -20.29 21.66
N ASP A 102 24.17 -20.66 21.69
CA ASP A 102 23.58 -21.54 22.71
C ASP A 102 24.17 -22.94 22.61
N SER A 103 24.19 -23.51 21.41
CA SER A 103 24.81 -24.81 21.17
C SER A 103 26.31 -24.83 21.54
N THR A 104 27.03 -23.73 21.28
CA THR A 104 28.44 -23.62 21.64
C THR A 104 28.65 -23.46 23.14
N PHE A 105 27.76 -22.73 23.82
CA PHE A 105 27.77 -22.64 25.28
C PHE A 105 27.54 -24.00 25.93
N ASP A 106 26.58 -24.78 25.43
CA ASP A 106 26.31 -26.14 25.92
C ASP A 106 27.53 -27.05 25.69
N THR A 107 28.13 -26.98 24.48
CA THR A 107 29.34 -27.73 24.15
C THR A 107 30.50 -27.38 25.07
N LEU A 108 30.72 -26.09 25.36
CA LEU A 108 31.76 -25.62 26.30
C LEU A 108 31.50 -26.13 27.73
N THR A 109 30.24 -26.16 28.15
CA THR A 109 29.83 -26.63 29.48
C THR A 109 30.09 -28.14 29.61
N THR A 110 29.65 -28.93 28.63
CA THR A 110 29.94 -30.38 28.60
C THR A 110 31.45 -30.65 28.56
N PHE A 111 32.21 -29.86 27.79
CA PHE A 111 33.66 -30.02 27.71
C PHE A 111 34.35 -29.71 29.05
N GLN A 112 33.85 -28.70 29.77
CA GLN A 112 34.32 -28.39 31.13
C GLN A 112 34.04 -29.54 32.11
N GLU A 113 32.86 -30.15 32.04
CA GLU A 113 32.49 -31.31 32.87
C GLU A 113 33.37 -32.52 32.56
N MET A 114 33.60 -32.81 31.27
CA MET A 114 34.50 -33.88 30.82
C MET A 114 35.93 -33.65 31.32
N TYR A 115 36.42 -32.42 31.26
CA TYR A 115 37.74 -32.08 31.77
C TYR A 115 37.85 -32.27 33.29
N ALA A 116 36.82 -31.85 34.04
CA ALA A 116 36.76 -32.05 35.49
C ALA A 116 36.74 -33.54 35.88
N GLN A 117 36.01 -34.37 35.13
CA GLN A 117 35.99 -35.83 35.31
C GLN A 117 37.35 -36.46 34.97
N TYR A 118 38.00 -36.01 33.89
CA TYR A 118 39.33 -36.49 33.49
C TYR A 118 40.40 -36.24 34.56
N ILE A 119 40.46 -35.03 35.12
CA ILE A 119 41.37 -34.72 36.23
C ILE A 119 41.09 -35.60 37.46
N THR A 120 39.80 -35.82 37.77
CA THR A 120 39.40 -36.64 38.92
C THR A 120 39.78 -38.11 38.73
N TYR A 121 39.64 -38.64 37.51
CA TYR A 121 39.93 -40.05 37.18
C TYR A 121 41.43 -40.35 37.07
N GLN A 122 42.23 -39.45 36.50
CA GLN A 122 43.68 -39.68 36.38
C GLN A 122 44.43 -39.65 37.72
N GLY A 123 43.78 -39.27 38.83
CA GLY A 123 44.44 -39.21 40.13
C GLY A 123 45.62 -38.22 40.15
N VAL A 124 45.65 -37.25 39.22
CA VAL A 124 46.63 -36.15 39.23
C VAL A 124 46.33 -35.34 40.48
N THR A 125 46.98 -35.73 41.57
CA THR A 125 47.08 -34.90 42.76
C THR A 125 47.72 -33.60 42.31
N LYS A 126 46.90 -32.54 42.26
CA LYS A 126 47.34 -31.19 41.88
C LYS A 126 48.67 -30.93 42.60
N PRO A 127 49.80 -30.76 41.89
CA PRO A 127 51.01 -30.32 42.55
C PRO A 127 50.66 -29.01 43.24
N ALA A 128 50.77 -28.99 44.58
CA ALA A 128 50.29 -27.90 45.42
C ALA A 128 50.81 -26.56 44.88
N GLY A 129 49.93 -25.78 44.26
CA GLY A 129 50.23 -24.43 43.74
C GLY A 129 50.21 -24.24 42.22
N ARG A 130 50.11 -25.27 41.37
CA ARG A 130 49.99 -25.05 39.90
C ARG A 130 48.52 -24.86 39.51
N MET A 131 48.14 -23.61 39.23
CA MET A 131 46.81 -23.26 38.73
C MET A 131 46.51 -24.05 37.45
N ASP A 132 45.37 -24.72 37.42
CA ASP A 132 44.88 -25.44 36.26
C ASP A 132 44.57 -24.45 35.13
N THR A 133 45.52 -24.30 34.22
CA THR A 133 45.51 -23.27 33.19
C THR A 133 44.42 -23.56 32.16
N ILE A 134 44.08 -24.83 31.94
CA ILE A 134 43.04 -25.28 31.01
C ILE A 134 41.66 -25.04 31.61
N ALA A 135 41.43 -25.39 32.89
CA ALA A 135 40.16 -25.09 33.56
C ALA A 135 39.89 -23.58 33.64
N VAL A 136 40.92 -22.76 33.91
CA VAL A 136 40.80 -21.30 33.92
C VAL A 136 40.47 -20.78 32.52
N SER A 137 41.15 -21.28 31.48
CA SER A 137 40.88 -20.90 30.09
C SER A 137 39.46 -21.25 29.66
N LEU A 138 38.97 -22.47 29.95
CA LEU A 138 37.60 -22.89 29.64
C LEU A 138 36.56 -22.03 30.34
N LYS A 139 36.76 -21.73 31.62
CA LYS A 139 35.87 -20.86 32.38
C LYS A 139 35.81 -19.44 31.79
N GLU A 140 36.95 -18.93 31.33
CA GLU A 140 37.00 -17.63 30.65
C GLU A 140 36.26 -17.69 29.30
N LYS A 141 36.43 -18.76 28.52
CA LYS A 141 35.69 -18.95 27.25
C LYS A 141 34.18 -19.02 27.47
N ILE A 142 33.72 -19.75 28.49
CA ILE A 142 32.30 -19.77 28.88
C ILE A 142 31.81 -18.35 29.19
N ARG A 143 32.57 -17.58 29.97
CA ARG A 143 32.25 -16.19 30.32
C ARG A 143 32.17 -15.28 29.07
N GLU A 144 33.12 -15.41 28.14
CA GLU A 144 33.12 -14.69 26.87
C GLU A 144 31.90 -15.04 26.01
N THR A 145 31.54 -16.32 25.92
CA THR A 145 30.36 -16.80 25.18
C THR A 145 29.07 -16.28 25.80
N THR A 146 28.93 -16.34 27.13
CA THR A 146 27.75 -15.79 27.83
C THR A 146 27.62 -14.28 27.62
N TYR A 147 28.73 -13.53 27.69
CA TYR A 147 28.71 -12.10 27.41
C TYR A 147 28.26 -11.82 25.97
N THR A 148 28.78 -12.58 25.02
CA THR A 148 28.44 -12.48 23.60
C THR A 148 26.97 -12.78 23.35
N ARG A 149 26.44 -13.85 23.96
CA ARG A 149 25.02 -14.22 23.92
C ARG A 149 24.12 -13.07 24.38
N ARG A 150 24.38 -12.49 25.56
CA ARG A 150 23.61 -11.35 26.08
C ARG A 150 23.63 -10.15 25.13
N LYS A 151 24.77 -9.91 24.47
CA LYS A 151 24.88 -8.84 23.47
C LYS A 151 24.01 -9.11 22.24
N VAL A 152 23.95 -10.37 21.77
CA VAL A 152 23.08 -10.78 20.66
C VAL A 152 21.60 -10.71 21.05
N GLU A 153 21.23 -11.10 22.27
CA GLU A 153 19.86 -10.97 22.78
C GLU A 153 19.41 -9.51 22.83
N ALA A 154 20.27 -8.61 23.33
CA ALA A 154 19.99 -7.17 23.32
C ALA A 154 19.85 -6.62 21.89
N LEU A 155 20.66 -7.14 20.95
CA LEU A 155 20.61 -6.76 19.56
C LEU A 155 19.30 -7.22 18.88
N LEU A 156 18.85 -8.44 19.19
CA LEU A 156 17.56 -8.98 18.73
C LEU A 156 16.39 -8.13 19.22
N SER A 157 16.38 -7.77 20.50
CA SER A 157 15.36 -6.89 21.08
C SER A 157 15.32 -5.52 20.40
N LYS A 158 16.50 -4.96 20.07
CA LYS A 158 16.60 -3.70 19.32
C LYS A 158 16.03 -3.81 17.90
N VAL A 159 16.30 -4.92 17.21
CA VAL A 159 15.76 -5.20 15.86
C VAL A 159 14.23 -5.29 15.89
N GLN A 160 13.69 -6.06 16.83
CA GLN A 160 12.25 -6.22 17.00
C GLN A 160 11.55 -4.89 17.30
N SER A 161 12.16 -4.07 18.17
CA SER A 161 11.66 -2.73 18.48
C SER A 161 11.65 -1.83 17.25
N THR A 162 12.77 -1.82 16.50
CA THR A 162 12.89 -1.03 15.25
C THR A 162 11.87 -1.48 14.22
N ARG A 163 11.63 -2.79 14.11
CA ARG A 163 10.67 -3.37 13.17
C ARG A 163 9.25 -2.95 13.50
N THR A 164 8.89 -2.96 14.79
CA THR A 164 7.58 -2.54 15.27
C THR A 164 7.33 -1.07 14.95
N LEU A 165 8.35 -0.21 15.13
CA LEU A 165 8.28 1.21 14.75
C LEU A 165 8.11 1.39 13.24
N ILE A 166 8.86 0.65 12.41
CA ILE A 166 8.72 0.69 10.95
C ILE A 166 7.32 0.25 10.52
N SER A 167 6.78 -0.83 11.11
CA SER A 167 5.43 -1.31 10.81
C SER A 167 4.36 -0.27 11.14
N SER A 168 4.46 0.40 12.30
CA SER A 168 3.50 1.44 12.66
C SER A 168 3.60 2.69 11.78
N LEU A 169 4.80 3.06 11.33
CA LEU A 169 5.01 4.14 10.38
C LEU A 169 4.41 3.80 9.00
N LEU A 170 4.63 2.59 8.50
CA LEU A 170 4.03 2.11 7.25
C LEU A 170 2.50 2.09 7.33
N GLU A 171 1.94 1.62 8.45
CA GLU A 171 0.49 1.64 8.67
C GLU A 171 -0.06 3.06 8.65
N ARG A 172 0.58 4.00 9.37
CA ARG A 172 0.21 5.43 9.35
C ARG A 172 0.26 6.01 7.95
N GLN A 173 1.31 5.74 7.19
CA GLN A 173 1.45 6.23 5.81
C GLN A 173 0.36 5.66 4.90
N SER A 174 0.07 4.36 5.02
CA SER A 174 -0.99 3.72 4.24
C SER A 174 -2.37 4.31 4.57
N ALA A 175 -2.65 4.54 5.86
CA ALA A 175 -3.89 5.15 6.31
C ALA A 175 -4.01 6.60 5.81
N HIS A 176 -2.91 7.37 5.82
CA HIS A 176 -2.89 8.74 5.30
C HIS A 176 -3.19 8.76 3.79
N ASN A 177 -2.53 7.91 3.00
CA ASN A 177 -2.74 7.84 1.56
C ASN A 177 -4.19 7.42 1.21
N ILE A 178 -4.74 6.43 1.92
CA ILE A 178 -6.14 6.01 1.74
C ILE A 178 -7.11 7.15 2.11
N ASN A 179 -6.90 7.80 3.25
CA ASN A 179 -7.75 8.91 3.68
C ASN A 179 -7.68 10.10 2.70
N HIS A 180 -6.50 10.40 2.18
CA HIS A 180 -6.33 11.42 1.15
C HIS A 180 -7.13 11.08 -0.12
N GLN A 181 -7.02 9.83 -0.61
CA GLN A 181 -7.81 9.37 -1.75
C GLN A 181 -9.32 9.41 -1.50
N ILE A 182 -9.78 9.02 -0.31
CA ILE A 182 -11.20 9.09 0.08
C ILE A 182 -11.67 10.55 0.11
N ARG A 183 -10.87 11.49 0.61
CA ARG A 183 -11.19 12.92 0.62
C ARG A 183 -11.32 13.47 -0.80
N ALA A 184 -10.33 13.20 -1.66
CA ALA A 184 -10.37 13.61 -3.06
C ALA A 184 -11.59 13.04 -3.81
N LEU A 185 -11.93 11.77 -3.58
CA LEU A 185 -13.12 11.15 -4.16
C LEU A 185 -14.42 11.79 -3.64
N ARG A 186 -14.48 12.11 -2.35
CA ARG A 186 -15.64 12.77 -1.74
C ARG A 186 -15.83 14.17 -2.30
N GLU A 187 -14.77 14.94 -2.44
CA GLU A 187 -14.79 16.27 -3.06
C GLU A 187 -15.28 16.19 -4.51
N GLY A 188 -14.75 15.25 -5.30
CA GLY A 188 -15.23 15.00 -6.66
C GLY A 188 -16.73 14.65 -6.73
N ASN A 189 -17.21 13.82 -5.80
CA ASN A 189 -18.63 13.48 -5.72
C ASN A 189 -19.51 14.68 -5.34
N VAL A 190 -19.05 15.57 -4.45
CA VAL A 190 -19.77 16.81 -4.10
C VAL A 190 -19.87 17.72 -5.32
N ILE A 191 -18.77 17.90 -6.05
CA ILE A 191 -18.77 18.69 -7.30
C ILE A 191 -19.73 18.06 -8.33
N MET A 192 -19.70 16.74 -8.50
CA MET A 192 -20.60 16.03 -9.41
C MET A 192 -22.07 16.20 -9.01
N GLN A 193 -22.38 16.17 -7.71
CA GLN A 193 -23.72 16.42 -7.20
C GLN A 193 -24.17 17.85 -7.50
N GLU A 194 -23.30 18.85 -7.32
CA GLU A 194 -23.59 20.25 -7.64
C GLU A 194 -23.82 20.45 -9.15
N ILE A 195 -23.00 19.82 -10.00
CA ILE A 195 -23.18 19.82 -11.46
C ILE A 195 -24.51 19.18 -11.85
N ALA A 196 -24.86 18.03 -11.25
CA ALA A 196 -26.14 17.37 -11.50
C ALA A 196 -27.33 18.25 -11.08
N GLU A 197 -27.24 18.95 -9.96
CA GLU A 197 -28.27 19.88 -9.52
C GLU A 197 -28.40 21.07 -10.49
N LYS A 198 -27.29 21.68 -10.92
CA LYS A 198 -27.29 22.76 -11.90
C LYS A 198 -27.86 22.30 -13.25
N ASN A 199 -27.45 21.13 -13.75
CA ASN A 199 -27.99 20.54 -14.98
C ASN A 199 -29.50 20.24 -14.86
N SER A 200 -29.98 19.84 -13.69
CA SER A 200 -31.42 19.63 -13.47
C SER A 200 -32.21 20.93 -13.58
N LYS A 201 -31.64 22.05 -13.10
CA LYS A 201 -32.22 23.39 -13.25
C LYS A 201 -32.20 23.84 -14.71
N ASP A 202 -31.09 23.64 -15.42
CA ASP A 202 -30.99 23.93 -16.85
C ASP A 202 -31.97 23.11 -17.70
N SER A 203 -32.25 21.87 -17.31
CA SER A 203 -33.29 21.06 -17.96
C SER A 203 -34.68 21.71 -17.89
N SER A 204 -34.98 22.44 -16.80
CA SER A 204 -36.24 23.18 -16.68
C SER A 204 -36.31 24.36 -17.67
N SER A 205 -35.22 25.09 -17.83
CA SER A 205 -35.11 26.17 -18.84
C SER A 205 -35.24 25.63 -20.28
N MET A 206 -34.62 24.49 -20.56
CA MET A 206 -34.71 23.81 -21.87
C MET A 206 -36.14 23.38 -22.21
N ARG A 207 -36.91 22.93 -21.22
CA ARG A 207 -38.34 22.59 -21.38
C ARG A 207 -39.15 23.82 -21.77
N VAL A 208 -38.90 24.97 -21.15
CA VAL A 208 -39.62 26.23 -21.48
C VAL A 208 -39.34 26.67 -22.91
N LEU A 209 -38.09 26.67 -23.36
CA LEU A 209 -37.74 27.02 -24.74
C LEU A 209 -38.44 26.10 -25.75
N THR A 210 -38.46 24.79 -25.47
CA THR A 210 -39.13 23.79 -26.33
C THR A 210 -40.64 24.05 -26.41
N ILE A 211 -41.28 24.45 -25.31
CA ILE A 211 -42.71 24.82 -25.31
C ILE A 211 -42.93 26.05 -26.20
N ILE A 212 -42.09 27.08 -26.08
CA ILE A 212 -42.20 28.31 -26.88
C ILE A 212 -42.05 28.00 -28.38
N THR A 213 -41.03 27.24 -28.78
CA THR A 213 -40.82 26.87 -30.19
C THR A 213 -41.97 26.04 -30.73
N MET A 214 -42.50 25.12 -29.92
CA MET A 214 -43.62 24.25 -30.30
C MET A 214 -44.94 25.01 -30.51
N VAL A 215 -45.17 26.12 -29.79
CA VAL A 215 -46.32 27.02 -30.03
C VAL A 215 -46.06 27.96 -31.21
N TYR A 216 -44.84 28.47 -31.34
CA TYR A 216 -44.49 29.45 -32.36
C TYR A 216 -44.45 28.84 -33.77
N LEU A 217 -43.99 27.59 -33.91
CA LEU A 217 -43.87 26.89 -35.19
C LEU A 217 -45.22 26.77 -35.95
N PRO A 218 -46.32 26.25 -35.36
CA PRO A 218 -47.61 26.19 -36.04
C PRO A 218 -48.20 27.59 -36.29
N CYS A 219 -48.03 28.54 -35.37
CA CYS A 219 -48.45 29.92 -35.55
C CYS A 219 -47.76 30.58 -36.76
N THR A 220 -46.46 30.32 -36.93
CA THR A 220 -45.67 30.83 -38.06
C THR A 220 -46.14 30.23 -39.40
N ILE A 221 -46.46 28.93 -39.44
CA ILE A 221 -47.00 28.27 -40.64
C ILE A 221 -48.34 28.89 -41.04
N VAL A 222 -49.22 29.13 -40.06
CA VAL A 222 -50.50 29.81 -40.29
C VAL A 222 -50.29 31.23 -40.78
N SER A 223 -49.42 32.01 -40.12
CA SER A 223 -49.11 33.39 -40.52
C SER A 223 -48.57 33.46 -41.97
N ASN A 224 -47.65 32.57 -42.34
CA ASN A 224 -47.12 32.48 -43.71
C ASN A 224 -48.18 32.09 -44.75
N PHE A 225 -49.06 31.14 -44.41
CA PHE A 225 -50.14 30.72 -45.30
C PHE A 225 -51.15 31.85 -45.54
N TYR A 226 -51.48 32.62 -44.50
CA TYR A 226 -52.34 33.78 -44.63
C TYR A 226 -51.66 34.95 -45.34
N SER A 227 -50.38 35.23 -45.08
CA SER A 227 -49.61 36.28 -45.76
C SER A 227 -49.53 36.06 -47.28
N THR A 228 -49.36 34.81 -47.71
CA THR A 228 -49.35 34.44 -49.14
C THR A 228 -50.73 34.46 -49.80
N GLN A 229 -51.80 34.09 -49.06
CA GLN A 229 -53.19 34.20 -49.54
C GLN A 229 -53.67 35.66 -49.58
N PHE A 230 -53.15 36.54 -48.70
CA PHE A 230 -53.42 37.99 -48.72
C PHE A 230 -52.85 38.70 -49.93
N VAL A 231 -51.77 38.16 -50.51
CA VAL A 231 -51.05 38.77 -51.63
C VAL A 231 -51.54 38.28 -53.00
N LYS A 232 -52.51 37.36 -53.07
CA LYS A 232 -53.20 37.05 -54.33
C LYS A 232 -54.32 38.09 -54.57
N GLN A 233 -53.92 39.33 -54.76
CA GLN A 233 -54.75 40.37 -55.37
C GLN A 233 -55.05 39.90 -56.80
N ILE A 234 -56.23 39.34 -57.04
CA ILE A 234 -56.70 39.16 -58.41
C ILE A 234 -57.21 40.52 -58.84
N GLU A 235 -56.41 41.24 -59.62
CA GLU A 235 -56.90 42.38 -60.38
C GLU A 235 -58.06 41.93 -61.26
N VAL A 236 -59.15 42.68 -61.12
CA VAL A 236 -60.50 42.45 -61.63
C VAL A 236 -60.56 42.88 -63.09
N ASP A 237 -61.28 42.12 -63.91
CA ASP A 237 -61.87 42.70 -65.12
C ASP A 237 -63.19 43.38 -64.73
N GLY A 238 -63.13 44.71 -64.63
CA GLY A 238 -64.25 45.66 -64.66
C GLY A 238 -65.40 45.49 -63.65
N THR A 239 -65.49 46.42 -62.70
CA THR A 239 -66.72 46.82 -61.96
C THR A 239 -67.23 45.90 -60.85
N SER A 240 -66.48 45.85 -59.74
CA SER A 240 -67.01 46.14 -58.39
C SER A 240 -65.94 45.82 -57.36
N THR A 241 -65.36 46.86 -56.76
CA THR A 241 -64.39 46.73 -55.67
C THR A 241 -65.12 46.27 -54.40
N ARG A 242 -65.40 44.98 -54.30
CA ARG A 242 -65.67 44.35 -53.02
C ARG A 242 -64.35 43.78 -52.53
N LEU A 243 -63.74 44.49 -51.60
CA LEU A 243 -62.87 43.89 -50.60
C LEU A 243 -63.67 42.73 -49.98
N GLY A 244 -63.50 41.52 -50.52
CA GLY A 244 -64.11 40.28 -50.02
C GLY A 244 -63.48 39.85 -48.70
N TYR A 245 -63.22 40.81 -47.81
CA TYR A 245 -62.22 40.68 -46.77
C TYR A 245 -62.80 40.69 -45.34
N ALA A 246 -64.03 41.16 -45.12
CA ALA A 246 -64.62 41.15 -43.77
C ALA A 246 -65.33 39.85 -43.39
N GLN A 247 -65.75 39.02 -44.36
CA GLN A 247 -66.71 37.94 -44.09
C GLN A 247 -66.08 36.57 -43.77
N ASN A 248 -64.79 36.39 -44.07
CA ASN A 248 -64.07 35.12 -43.84
C ASN A 248 -63.07 35.18 -42.67
N ALA A 249 -63.13 36.21 -41.82
CA ALA A 249 -62.39 36.23 -40.55
C ALA A 249 -62.74 35.03 -39.64
N TRP A 250 -63.91 34.41 -39.85
CA TRP A 250 -64.27 33.17 -39.17
C TRP A 250 -63.35 31.99 -39.55
N ILE A 251 -62.84 31.92 -40.78
CA ILE A 251 -61.92 30.85 -41.24
C ILE A 251 -60.56 30.94 -40.55
N PHE A 252 -60.13 32.14 -40.16
CA PHE A 252 -58.98 32.35 -39.28
C PHE A 252 -59.18 31.67 -37.92
N PHE A 253 -60.31 31.93 -37.27
CA PHE A 253 -60.64 31.26 -36.01
C PHE A 253 -60.84 29.74 -36.19
N ALA A 254 -61.48 29.33 -37.28
CA ALA A 254 -61.79 27.93 -37.55
C ALA A 254 -60.56 27.06 -37.81
N ILE A 255 -59.44 27.62 -38.30
CA ILE A 255 -58.18 26.90 -38.52
C ILE A 255 -57.22 27.09 -37.35
N SER A 256 -57.19 28.28 -36.75
CA SER A 256 -56.30 28.57 -35.63
C SER A 256 -56.67 27.73 -34.39
N ILE A 257 -57.96 27.61 -34.05
CA ILE A 257 -58.42 26.87 -32.86
C ILE A 257 -58.06 25.37 -32.92
N PRO A 258 -58.32 24.61 -34.01
CA PRO A 258 -57.94 23.21 -34.07
C PRO A 258 -56.43 23.02 -34.14
N LEU A 259 -55.67 23.95 -34.73
CA LEU A 259 -54.22 23.85 -34.78
C LEU A 259 -53.59 24.10 -33.39
N THR A 260 -54.12 25.05 -32.61
CA THR A 260 -53.71 25.23 -31.21
C THR A 260 -54.10 24.03 -30.37
N LEU A 261 -55.32 23.49 -30.55
CA LEU A 261 -55.77 22.28 -29.87
C LEU A 261 -54.88 21.07 -30.22
N PHE A 262 -54.52 20.89 -31.48
CA PHE A 262 -53.64 19.83 -31.94
C PHE A 262 -52.25 19.95 -31.31
N THR A 263 -51.70 21.16 -31.23
CA THR A 263 -50.41 21.41 -30.58
C THR A 263 -50.45 21.06 -29.09
N PHE A 264 -51.53 21.43 -28.38
CA PHE A 264 -51.76 21.02 -26.99
C PHE A 264 -51.96 19.51 -26.83
N LEU A 265 -52.67 18.85 -27.76
CA LEU A 265 -52.87 17.41 -27.73
C LEU A 265 -51.57 16.64 -27.97
N VAL A 266 -50.74 17.08 -28.92
CA VAL A 266 -49.41 16.51 -29.16
C VAL A 266 -48.52 16.68 -27.92
N TRP A 267 -48.58 17.84 -27.27
CA TRP A 267 -47.85 18.07 -26.01
C TRP A 267 -48.31 17.15 -24.88
N TYR A 268 -49.63 17.11 -24.66
CA TYR A 268 -50.23 16.31 -23.60
C TYR A 268 -49.94 14.83 -23.80
N THR A 269 -50.09 14.32 -25.03
CA THR A 269 -49.77 12.93 -25.36
C THR A 269 -48.27 12.64 -25.24
N TRP A 270 -47.38 13.56 -25.61
CA TRP A 270 -45.94 13.41 -25.44
C TRP A 270 -45.52 13.29 -23.97
N ILE A 271 -46.00 14.20 -23.11
CA ILE A 271 -45.70 14.16 -21.67
C ILE A 271 -46.26 12.89 -21.02
N HIS A 272 -47.48 12.51 -21.36
CA HIS A 272 -48.10 11.32 -20.79
C HIS A 272 -47.42 10.03 -21.28
N ALA A 273 -46.99 9.99 -22.55
CA ALA A 273 -46.20 8.90 -23.11
C ALA A 273 -44.80 8.82 -22.48
N GLU A 274 -44.15 9.95 -22.21
CA GLU A 274 -42.83 9.99 -21.57
C GLU A 274 -42.89 9.48 -20.12
N HIS A 275 -43.93 9.88 -19.38
CA HIS A 275 -44.14 9.41 -18.00
C HIS A 275 -44.41 7.91 -17.93
N THR A 276 -45.22 7.37 -18.85
CA THR A 276 -45.51 5.93 -18.91
C THR A 276 -44.29 5.12 -19.38
N ARG A 277 -43.54 5.62 -20.36
CA ARG A 277 -42.31 4.97 -20.85
C ARG A 277 -41.23 4.91 -19.78
N ASN A 278 -41.05 5.98 -19.00
CA ASN A 278 -40.06 6.04 -17.93
C ASN A 278 -40.42 5.09 -16.77
N TRP A 279 -41.72 4.95 -16.44
CA TRP A 279 -42.19 3.99 -15.44
C TRP A 279 -41.97 2.53 -15.88
N LEU A 280 -42.25 2.20 -17.14
CA LEU A 280 -42.00 0.87 -17.69
C LEU A 280 -40.50 0.54 -17.73
N ALA A 281 -39.66 1.50 -18.12
CA ALA A 281 -38.21 1.32 -18.13
C ALA A 281 -37.64 1.09 -16.71
N ALA A 282 -38.18 1.77 -15.70
CA ALA A 282 -37.80 1.58 -14.30
C ALA A 282 -38.14 0.17 -13.80
N GLN A 283 -39.30 -0.40 -14.18
CA GLN A 283 -39.67 -1.77 -13.82
C GLN A 283 -38.81 -2.84 -14.51
N VAL A 284 -38.40 -2.60 -15.75
CA VAL A 284 -37.51 -3.53 -16.47
C VAL A 284 -36.11 -3.53 -15.85
N TYR A 285 -35.60 -2.38 -15.42
CA TYR A 285 -34.30 -2.27 -14.77
C TYR A 285 -34.26 -2.97 -13.40
N THR A 286 -35.30 -2.80 -12.58
CA THR A 286 -35.40 -3.47 -11.27
C THR A 286 -35.53 -4.99 -11.42
N LYS A 287 -36.30 -5.46 -12.40
CA LYS A 287 -36.44 -6.89 -12.69
C LYS A 287 -35.11 -7.51 -13.16
N LYS A 288 -34.38 -6.85 -14.06
CA LYS A 288 -33.08 -7.31 -14.56
C LYS A 288 -31.99 -7.34 -13.47
N LYS A 289 -32.03 -6.41 -12.51
CA LYS A 289 -31.12 -6.40 -11.35
C LYS A 289 -31.42 -7.54 -10.37
N ALA A 290 -32.67 -7.98 -10.25
CA ALA A 290 -33.04 -9.11 -9.41
C ALA A 290 -32.67 -10.48 -10.01
N GLU A 291 -32.45 -10.55 -11.33
CA GLU A 291 -32.09 -11.78 -12.06
C GLU A 291 -30.58 -11.99 -12.23
N LEU A 292 -29.72 -11.05 -11.79
CA LEU A 292 -28.26 -11.22 -11.77
C LEU A 292 -27.84 -11.95 -10.48
N PRO A 293 -27.22 -13.14 -10.55
CA PRO A 293 -26.69 -13.81 -9.37
C PRO A 293 -25.53 -13.01 -8.78
N MET A 294 -25.51 -12.92 -7.43
CA MET A 294 -24.42 -12.32 -6.64
C MET A 294 -23.08 -12.98 -6.92
#